data_AF-A0A849PMB1-F1
#
_entry.id   AF-A0A849PMB1-F1
#
_cell.length_a   1.000
_cell.length_b   1.000
_cell.length_c   1.000
_cell.angle_alpha   90.00
_cell.angle_beta   90.00
_cell.angle_gamma   90.00
#
_symmetry.space_group_name_H-M   'P 1'
#
loop_
_entity.id
_entity.type
_entity.pdbx_description
1 polymer ?
#
loop_
_entity_poly.entity_id
_entity_poly.type
_entity_poly.pdbx_seq_one_letter_code
_entity_poly.pdbx_strand_id
1 'polypeptide(L)' 'MTTAFRISGEILEYIKTGGWITVEEISGQVGIAPAKSIELLDFLSEFGFTEFDADKGKIRISELGERFLELPEI' A
#
# COMPACT_ATOMS: atom_id res chain seq x y z
N MET A 1 1.72 -14.42 14.07
CA MET A 1 2.22 -14.54 12.69
C MET A 1 1.42 -13.56 11.87
N THR A 2 2.00 -12.40 11.53
CA THR A 2 1.30 -11.38 10.74
C THR A 2 1.43 -11.79 9.29
N THR A 3 0.33 -12.19 8.66
CA THR A 3 0.33 -12.68 7.28
C THR A 3 0.49 -11.49 6.34
N ALA A 4 1.18 -11.67 5.21
CA ALA A 4 1.37 -10.64 4.17
C ALA A 4 0.03 -9.99 3.75
N PHE A 5 -1.06 -10.74 3.78
CA PHE A 5 -2.42 -10.26 3.52
C PHE A 5 -2.86 -9.14 4.46
N ARG A 6 -2.65 -9.29 5.78
CA ARG A 6 -3.03 -8.28 6.77
C ARG A 6 -2.22 -6.99 6.59
N ILE A 7 -0.92 -7.13 6.39
CA ILE A 7 -0.01 -5.99 6.17
C ILE A 7 -0.39 -5.25 4.88
N SER A 8 -0.77 -5.98 3.82
CA SER A 8 -1.23 -5.38 2.56
C SER A 8 -2.50 -4.55 2.75
N GLY A 9 -3.47 -5.06 3.54
CA GLY A 9 -4.67 -4.30 3.90
C GLY A 9 -4.34 -3.03 4.67
N GLU A 10 -3.51 -3.12 5.72
CA GLU A 10 -3.08 -1.97 6.52
C GLU A 10 -2.35 -0.91 5.67
N ILE A 11 -1.51 -1.34 4.72
CA ILE A 11 -0.84 -0.45 3.76
C ILE A 11 -1.87 0.25 2.87
N LEU A 12 -2.80 -0.49 2.25
CA LEU A 12 -3.81 0.08 1.36
C LEU A 12 -4.73 1.08 2.10
N GLU A 13 -5.16 0.75 3.32
CA GLU A 13 -5.94 1.66 4.15
C GLU A 13 -5.17 2.95 4.47
N TYR A 14 -3.89 2.82 4.85
CA TYR A 14 -3.06 3.98 5.15
C TYR A 14 -2.89 4.88 3.92
N ILE A 15 -2.55 4.31 2.76
CA ILE A 15 -2.41 5.07 1.52
C ILE A 15 -3.74 5.74 1.11
N LYS A 16 -4.89 5.06 1.29
CA LYS A 16 -6.22 5.64 1.03
C LYS A 16 -6.45 6.93 1.84
N THR A 17 -6.01 6.96 3.10
CA THR A 17 -6.14 8.17 3.95
C THR A 17 -5.11 9.24 3.67
N GLY A 18 -3.88 8.86 3.26
CA GLY A 18 -2.75 9.77 3.07
C GLY A 18 -2.66 10.40 1.67
N GLY A 19 -3.40 9.88 0.68
CA GLY A 19 -3.26 10.31 -0.70
C GLY A 19 -1.91 9.89 -1.28
N TRP A 20 -1.01 10.86 -1.50
CA TRP A 20 0.35 10.60 -2.02
C TRP A 20 1.38 10.56 -0.88
N ILE A 21 1.85 9.37 -0.56
CA ILE A 21 2.78 9.10 0.56
C ILE A 21 4.04 8.37 0.11
N THR A 22 5.13 8.47 0.89
CA THR A 22 6.40 7.80 0.59
C THR A 22 6.50 6.42 1.22
N VAL A 23 7.46 5.63 0.73
CA VAL A 23 7.77 4.29 1.28
C VAL A 23 8.20 4.37 2.75
N GLU A 24 8.89 5.44 3.14
CA GLU A 24 9.34 5.67 4.52
C GLU A 24 8.16 5.93 5.46
N GLU A 25 7.17 6.71 5.02
CA GLU A 25 5.94 6.95 5.79
C GLU A 25 5.19 5.63 6.01
N ILE A 26 5.07 4.81 4.97
CA ILE A 26 4.46 3.48 5.04
C ILE A 26 5.27 2.56 5.98
N SER A 27 6.58 2.50 5.82
CA SER A 27 7.47 1.69 6.66
C SER A 27 7.34 2.06 8.14
N GLY A 28 7.30 3.35 8.46
CA GLY A 28 7.11 3.86 9.82
C GLY A 28 5.73 3.51 10.39
N GLN A 29 4.68 3.60 9.57
CA GLN A 29 3.31 3.32 10.01
C GLN A 29 3.08 1.83 10.28
N VAL A 30 3.51 0.96 9.35
CA VAL A 30 3.19 -0.49 9.42
C VAL A 30 4.26 -1.27 10.20
N GLY A 31 5.36 -0.60 10.62
CA GLY A 31 6.40 -1.18 11.46
C GLY A 31 7.24 -2.25 10.75
N ILE A 32 7.34 -2.18 9.42
CA ILE A 32 8.12 -3.11 8.59
C ILE A 32 9.32 -2.39 7.98
N ALA A 33 10.40 -3.13 7.71
CA ALA A 33 11.59 -2.55 7.09
C ALA A 33 11.27 -1.99 5.68
N PRO A 34 11.89 -0.88 5.25
CA PRO A 34 11.60 -0.25 3.96
C PRO A 34 11.71 -1.20 2.77
N ALA A 35 12.72 -2.09 2.76
CA ALA A 35 12.87 -3.10 1.71
C ALA A 35 11.67 -4.04 1.59
N LYS A 36 11.04 -4.40 2.72
CA LYS A 36 9.82 -5.22 2.74
C LYS A 36 8.58 -4.43 2.36
N SER A 37 8.51 -3.14 2.71
CA SER A 37 7.48 -2.26 2.17
C SER A 37 7.54 -2.20 0.65
N ILE A 38 8.74 -2.05 0.08
CA ILE A 38 8.94 -1.99 -1.38
C ILE A 38 8.46 -3.29 -2.04
N GLU A 39 8.90 -4.46 -1.56
CA GLU A 39 8.45 -5.76 -2.09
C GLU A 39 6.90 -5.89 -2.09
N LEU A 40 6.24 -5.45 -1.01
CA LEU A 40 4.78 -5.47 -0.91
C LEU A 40 4.11 -4.47 -1.84
N LEU A 41 4.68 -3.27 -1.98
CA LEU A 41 4.14 -2.22 -2.83
C LEU A 41 4.30 -2.55 -4.31
N ASP A 42 5.42 -3.16 -4.69
CA ASP A 42 5.66 -3.70 -6.02
C ASP A 42 4.61 -4.78 -6.33
N PHE A 43 4.42 -5.74 -5.43
CA PHE A 43 3.37 -6.76 -5.56
C PHE A 43 1.98 -6.11 -5.72
N LEU A 44 1.61 -5.16 -4.87
CA LEU A 44 0.31 -4.46 -4.98
C LEU A 44 0.17 -3.70 -6.31
N SER A 45 1.25 -3.11 -6.81
CA SER A 45 1.27 -2.39 -8.08
C SER A 45 1.14 -3.32 -9.28
N GLU A 46 1.71 -4.53 -9.23
CA GLU A 46 1.55 -5.56 -10.27
C GLU A 46 0.08 -5.93 -10.51
N PHE A 47 -0.75 -5.91 -9.45
CA PHE A 47 -2.20 -6.14 -9.56
C PHE A 47 -3.00 -4.86 -9.81
N GLY A 48 -2.32 -3.72 -9.93
CA GLY A 48 -2.93 -2.42 -10.19
C GLY A 48 -3.66 -1.85 -8.98
N PHE A 49 -3.31 -2.23 -7.74
CA PHE A 49 -3.91 -1.65 -6.54
C PHE A 49 -3.29 -0.30 -6.16
N THR A 50 -2.05 -0.04 -6.54
CA THR A 50 -1.32 1.21 -6.23
C THR A 50 -0.74 1.85 -7.49
N GLU A 51 -0.58 3.16 -7.44
CA GLU A 51 0.07 3.97 -8.48
C GLU A 51 1.31 4.66 -7.92
N PHE A 52 2.39 4.69 -8.71
CA PHE A 52 3.66 5.30 -8.34
C PHE A 52 3.96 6.54 -9.17
N ASP A 53 4.31 7.65 -8.50
CA ASP A 53 4.89 8.84 -9.10
C ASP A 53 6.41 8.72 -9.00
N ALA A 54 7.03 8.30 -10.11
CA ALA A 54 8.47 8.07 -10.21
C ALA A 54 9.30 9.34 -10.00
N ASP A 55 8.76 10.50 -10.38
CA ASP A 55 9.45 11.79 -10.23
C ASP A 55 9.48 12.24 -8.76
N LYS A 56 8.45 11.89 -7.99
CA LYS A 56 8.33 12.31 -6.58
C LYS A 56 8.63 11.20 -5.58
N GLY A 57 8.80 9.96 -6.02
CA GLY A 57 8.97 8.80 -5.13
C GLY A 57 7.75 8.58 -4.23
N LYS A 58 6.55 8.87 -4.74
CA LYS A 58 5.30 8.81 -3.96
C LYS A 58 4.37 7.74 -4.50
N ILE A 59 3.59 7.17 -3.60
CA ILE A 59 2.60 6.14 -3.86
C ILE A 59 1.23 6.67 -3.49
N ARG A 60 0.24 6.32 -4.29
CA ARG A 60 -1.17 6.44 -3.91
C ARG A 60 -1.92 5.14 -4.19
N ILE A 61 -3.10 5.02 -3.60
CA ILE A 61 -4.03 3.96 -3.93
C ILE A 61 -4.65 4.27 -5.30
N SER A 62 -4.83 3.23 -6.11
CA SER A 62 -5.58 3.31 -7.36
C SER A 62 -7.08 3.19 -7.10
N GLU A 63 -7.90 3.50 -8.11
CA GLU A 63 -9.34 3.25 -8.07
C GLU A 63 -9.67 1.76 -7.79
N LEU A 64 -8.87 0.82 -8.33
CA LEU A 64 -9.06 -0.61 -8.08
C LEU A 64 -8.80 -0.95 -6.61
N GLY A 65 -7.74 -0.39 -6.03
CA GLY A 65 -7.40 -0.54 -4.62
C GLY A 65 -8.48 0.01 -3.70
N GLU A 66 -9.05 1.17 -4.03
CA GLU A 66 -10.16 1.75 -3.25
C GLU A 66 -11.37 0.83 -3.25
N ARG A 67 -11.76 0.32 -4.42
CA ARG A 67 -12.89 -0.61 -4.55
C ARG A 67 -12.65 -1.94 -3.84
N PHE A 68 -11.41 -2.42 -3.82
CA PHE A 68 -11.05 -3.64 -3.09
C PHE A 68 -11.28 -3.50 -1.59
N LEU A 69 -10.93 -2.35 -1.01
CA LEU A 69 -11.16 -2.06 0.43
C LEU A 69 -12.64 -1.90 0.78
N GLU A 70 -13.51 -1.67 -0.19
CA GLU A 70 -14.96 -1.52 0.02
C GLU A 70 -15.73 -2.83 -0.14
N LEU A 71 -15.04 -3.92 -0.52
CA LEU A 71 -15.66 -5.23 -0.59
C LEU A 71 -16.02 -5.71 0.83
N PRO A 72 -17.22 -6.29 1.03
CA PRO A 72 -17.61 -6.81 2.32
C PRO A 72 -16.68 -7.93 2.78
N GLU A 73 -16.39 -7.97 4.09
CA GLU A 73 -15.69 -9.10 4.70
C GLU A 73 -16.49 -10.39 4.46
N ILE A 74 -15.82 -11.40 3.89
CA ILE A 74 -16.40 -12.71 3.53
C ILE A 74 -16.22 -13.70 4.69
#